data_AF-A0AAU6KIT6-F1
#
_entry.id   AF-A0AAU6KIT6-F1
#
_cell.length_a   1.000
_cell.length_b   1.000
_cell.length_c   1.000
_cell.angle_alpha   90.00
_cell.angle_beta   90.00
_cell.angle_gamma   90.00
#
_symmetry.space_group_name_H-M   'P 1'
#
loop_
_entity.id
_entity.type
_entity.pdbx_description
1 polymer ?
#
loop_
_entity_poly.entity_id
_entity_poly.type
_entity_poly.pdbx_seq_one_letter_code
_entity_poly.pdbx_strand_id
1 'polypeptide(L)' 'MTALPASVDRDILDHRIVFAIMAIREALGCTIHEAIDVFAARYEELRRDRPDDFTVAPEEYGRGFYS' A
#
# COMPACT_ATOMS: atom_id res chain seq x y z
N MET A 1 -16.08 1.98 -9.99
CA MET A 1 -14.86 1.50 -9.31
C MET A 1 -13.96 2.72 -9.18
N THR A 2 -13.84 3.28 -7.99
CA THR A 2 -12.98 4.45 -7.76
C THR A 2 -11.54 3.97 -7.89
N ALA A 3 -10.84 4.43 -8.92
CA ALA A 3 -9.43 4.12 -9.08
C ALA A 3 -8.64 4.75 -7.93
N LEU A 4 -7.70 4.01 -7.36
CA LEU A 4 -6.78 4.56 -6.36
C LEU A 4 -5.92 5.66 -6.99
N PRO A 5 -5.53 6.68 -6.22
CA PRO A 5 -4.57 7.67 -6.70
C PRO A 5 -3.27 7.01 -7.14
N ALA A 6 -2.65 7.51 -8.22
CA ALA A 6 -1.36 7.00 -8.70
C ALA A 6 -0.22 7.17 -7.68
N SER A 7 -0.39 8.02 -6.67
CA SER A 7 0.56 8.16 -5.56
C SER A 7 0.60 6.90 -4.68
N VAL A 8 -0.49 6.14 -4.56
CA VAL A 8 -0.56 4.96 -3.69
C VAL A 8 0.47 3.92 -4.11
N ASP A 9 0.55 3.59 -5.39
CA ASP A 9 1.52 2.61 -5.89
C ASP A 9 2.96 3.09 -5.64
N ARG A 10 3.23 4.38 -5.86
CA ARG A 10 4.55 4.96 -5.59
C ARG A 10 4.89 4.90 -4.11
N ASP A 11 3.96 5.26 -3.24
CA ASP A 11 4.16 5.23 -1.80
C ASP A 11 4.34 3.79 -1.29
N ILE A 12 3.69 2.80 -1.89
CA ILE A 12 3.94 1.37 -1.63
C ILE A 12 5.38 1.01 -2.04
N LEU A 13 5.77 1.29 -3.28
CA LEU A 13 7.11 0.93 -3.77
C LEU A 13 8.24 1.65 -2.98
N ASP A 14 8.01 2.90 -2.58
CA ASP A 14 8.95 3.71 -1.79
C ASP A 14 8.93 3.44 -0.27
N HIS A 15 8.22 2.40 0.20
CA HIS A 15 8.09 2.07 1.65
C HIS A 15 7.41 3.15 2.51
N ARG A 16 6.61 4.02 1.91
CA ARG A 16 5.88 5.09 2.58
C ARG A 16 4.49 4.61 3.03
N ILE A 17 4.46 3.55 3.83
CA ILE A 17 3.23 2.83 4.24
C ILE A 17 2.14 3.77 4.78
N VAL A 18 2.50 4.68 5.70
CA VAL A 18 1.54 5.63 6.29
C VAL A 18 0.94 6.55 5.23
N PHE A 19 1.74 7.04 4.28
CA PHE A 19 1.26 7.93 3.22
C PHE A 19 0.32 7.21 2.25
N ALA A 20 0.65 5.96 1.88
CA ALA A 20 -0.22 5.13 1.05
C ALA A 20 -1.59 4.91 1.72
N ILE A 21 -1.61 4.55 3.01
CA ILE A 21 -2.85 4.33 3.78
C ILE A 21 -3.67 5.62 3.89
N MET A 22 -3.02 6.77 4.16
CA MET A 22 -3.73 8.06 4.24
C MET A 22 -4.33 8.46 2.89
N ALA A 23 -3.58 8.28 1.79
CA ALA A 23 -4.06 8.57 0.45
C ALA A 23 -5.27 7.69 0.06
N ILE A 24 -5.23 6.40 0.40
CA ILE A 24 -6.37 5.49 0.22
C ILE A 24 -7.58 5.97 1.02
N ARG A 25 -7.37 6.27 2.30
CA ARG A 25 -8.43 6.71 3.20
C ARG A 25 -9.12 7.99 2.71
N GLU A 26 -8.33 8.97 2.28
CA GLU A 26 -8.84 10.24 1.74
C GLU A 26 -9.60 10.02 0.43
N ALA A 27 -9.04 9.23 -0.50
CA ALA A 27 -9.65 8.98 -1.81
C ALA A 27 -10.96 8.19 -1.73
N LEU A 28 -11.08 7.28 -0.77
CA LEU A 28 -12.25 6.42 -0.61
C LEU A 28 -13.22 6.90 0.46
N GLY A 29 -12.83 7.88 1.30
CA GLY A 29 -13.63 8.36 2.43
C GLY A 29 -13.90 7.26 3.48
N CYS A 30 -13.03 6.27 3.58
CA CYS A 30 -13.25 5.07 4.39
C CYS A 30 -12.66 5.16 5.81
N THR A 31 -12.89 4.13 6.61
CA THR A 31 -12.25 3.96 7.91
C THR A 31 -10.78 3.60 7.76
N ILE A 32 -10.01 3.73 8.84
CA ILE A 32 -8.60 3.33 8.85
C ILE A 32 -8.42 1.82 8.59
N HIS A 33 -9.32 0.98 9.10
CA HIS A 33 -9.26 -0.47 8.88
C HIS A 33 -9.50 -0.82 7.42
N GLU A 34 -10.54 -0.25 6.80
CA GLU A 34 -10.81 -0.44 5.37
C GLU A 34 -9.65 0.07 4.50
N ALA A 35 -9.01 1.18 4.88
CA ALA A 35 -7.85 1.68 4.17
C ALA A 35 -6.64 0.72 4.25
N ILE A 36 -6.45 0.07 5.40
CA ILE A 36 -5.41 -0.97 5.58
C ILE A 36 -5.73 -2.20 4.74
N ASP A 37 -6.99 -2.64 4.69
CA ASP A 37 -7.40 -3.79 3.85
C ASP A 37 -7.16 -3.52 2.36
N VAL A 38 -7.52 -2.31 1.90
CA VAL A 38 -7.27 -1.88 0.52
C VAL A 38 -5.77 -1.75 0.24
N PHE A 39 -4.99 -1.22 1.20
CA PHE A 39 -3.54 -1.16 1.09
C PHE A 39 -2.95 -2.57 0.91
N ALA A 40 -3.36 -3.53 1.74
CA ALA A 40 -2.87 -4.90 1.66
C ALA A 40 -3.20 -5.55 0.32
N ALA A 41 -4.43 -5.40 -0.16
CA ALA A 41 -4.83 -5.89 -1.47
C ALA A 41 -3.97 -5.29 -2.60
N ARG A 42 -3.71 -3.97 -2.55
CA ARG A 42 -2.92 -3.30 -3.58
C ARG A 42 -1.45 -3.69 -3.54
N TYR A 43 -0.88 -3.84 -2.35
CA TYR A 43 0.47 -4.35 -2.15
C TYR A 43 0.63 -5.74 -2.79
N GLU A 44 -0.30 -6.67 -2.54
CA GLU A 44 -0.27 -8.03 -3.11
C GLU A 44 -0.38 -8.03 -4.64
N GLU A 45 -1.22 -7.16 -5.20
CA GLU A 45 -1.31 -6.97 -6.66
C GLU A 45 0.02 -6.50 -7.25
N LEU A 46 0.62 -5.45 -6.67
CA LEU A 46 1.91 -4.94 -7.14
C LEU A 46 3.02 -5.98 -6.99
N ARG A 47 3.05 -6.72 -5.89
CA ARG A 47 4.06 -7.75 -5.66
C ARG A 47 3.95 -8.89 -6.66
N ARG A 48 2.74 -9.25 -7.07
CA ARG A 48 2.47 -10.27 -8.10
C ARG A 48 2.85 -9.78 -9.50
N ASP A 49 2.43 -8.56 -9.85
CA ASP A 49 2.52 -8.06 -11.23
C ASP A 49 3.89 -7.45 -11.54
N ARG A 50 4.57 -6.90 -10.51
CA ARG A 50 5.83 -6.16 -10.63
C ARG A 50 6.77 -6.49 -9.46
N PRO A 51 7.18 -7.76 -9.30
CA PRO A 51 8.03 -8.15 -8.17
C PRO A 51 9.39 -7.45 -8.17
N ASP A 52 9.92 -7.08 -9.34
CA ASP A 52 11.23 -6.44 -9.51
C ASP A 52 11.27 -4.97 -9.05
N ASP A 53 10.10 -4.33 -8.91
CA ASP A 53 10.01 -2.94 -8.44
C ASP A 53 10.20 -2.82 -6.90
N PHE A 54 10.15 -3.94 -6.18
CA PHE A 54 10.34 -3.98 -4.74
C PHE A 54 11.80 -4.24 -4.39
N THR A 55 12.34 -3.41 -3.50
CA THR A 55 13.75 -3.48 -3.07
C THR A 55 14.01 -4.40 -1.87
N VAL A 56 12.95 -4.91 -1.23
CA VAL A 56 13.04 -5.77 -0.02
C VAL A 56 12.10 -6.96 -0.08
N ALA A 57 12.38 -7.97 0.74
CA ALA A 57 11.53 -9.14 0.88
C ALA A 57 10.19 -8.80 1.59
N PRO A 58 9.10 -9.56 1.34
CA PRO A 58 7.81 -9.34 2.01
C PRO A 58 7.88 -9.29 3.53
N GLU A 59 8.74 -10.13 4.13
CA GLU A 59 8.94 -10.22 5.57
C GLU A 59 9.60 -8.95 6.15
N GLU A 60 10.39 -8.26 5.33
CA GLU A 60 11.08 -7.02 5.71
C GLU A 60 10.22 -5.79 5.47
N TYR A 61 9.28 -5.88 4.53
CA TYR A 61 8.51 -4.73 4.05
C TYR A 61 7.71 -4.03 5.16
N GLY A 62 7.04 -4.82 6.00
CA GLY A 62 6.20 -4.33 7.09
C GLY A 62 6.91 -4.11 8.43
N ARG A 63 8.23 -4.33 8.48
CA ARG A 63 8.97 -4.37 9.74
C ARG A 63 8.96 -3.02 10.43
N GLY A 64 8.51 -3.00 11.69
CA GLY A 64 8.38 -1.77 12.49
C GLY A 64 7.06 -1.00 12.26
N PHE A 65 6.21 -1.47 11.34
CA PHE A 65 4.85 -0.97 11.18
C PHE A 65 3.82 -1.94 11.77
N TYR A 66 3.93 -3.23 11.43
CA TYR A 66 3.16 -4.30 12.04
C TYR A 66 3.99 -4.90 13.19
N SER A 67 3.85 -4.34 14.39
CA SER A 67 4.50 -4.81 15.62
C SER A 67 3.46 -5.20 16.66
#